data_AF-A0A9E2GI60-F1
#
_entry.id   AF-A0A9E2GI60-F1
#
_cell.length_a   1.000
_cell.length_b   1.000
_cell.length_c   1.000
_cell.angle_alpha   90.00
_cell.angle_beta   90.00
_cell.angle_gamma   90.00
#
_symmetry.space_group_name_H-M   'P 1'
#
loop_
_entity.id
_entity.type
_entity.pdbx_description
1 polymer ?
#
loop_
_entity_poly.entity_id
_entity_poly.type
_entity_poly.pdbx_seq_one_letter_code
_entity_poly.pdbx_strand_id
1 'polypeptide(L)'
;MSVQVIEKEGKPEFAVLPFEEYETLLERLEDLEDARDLQEYRANPGESFPAAVANRLLEGKNPIKMWREYRGMTQGGLAEKVKVTVAHISQIESGKRECSVKLLRSLSKALNVDMELLLRGEESDR
;
A
#
# COMPACT_ATOMS: atom_id res chain seq x y z
N MET A 1 19.33 6.77 -36.61
CA MET A 1 18.87 8.04 -36.04
C MET A 1 19.48 9.20 -36.81
N SER A 2 18.71 9.69 -37.78
CA SER A 2 18.98 10.94 -38.48
C SER A 2 17.97 11.95 -37.94
N VAL A 3 18.41 12.78 -36.99
CA VAL A 3 17.58 13.80 -36.37
C VAL A 3 17.85 15.13 -37.05
N GLN A 4 16.81 15.79 -37.53
CA GLN A 4 16.87 17.20 -37.93
C GLN A 4 16.50 18.05 -36.72
N VAL A 5 17.42 18.92 -36.29
CA VAL A 5 17.18 19.87 -35.20
C VAL A 5 16.75 21.21 -35.79
N ILE A 6 15.66 21.78 -35.26
CA ILE A 6 15.18 23.12 -35.58
C ILE A 6 15.49 24.03 -34.40
N GLU A 7 16.20 25.13 -34.66
CA GLU A 7 16.61 26.10 -33.66
C GLU A 7 15.68 27.32 -33.61
N LYS A 8 15.54 27.89 -32.41
CA LYS A 8 14.95 29.21 -32.18
C LYS A 8 15.86 30.01 -31.26
N GLU A 9 16.16 31.25 -31.65
CA GLU A 9 17.13 32.11 -30.95
C GLU A 9 18.51 31.46 -30.76
N GLY A 10 18.93 30.62 -31.73
CA GLY A 10 20.20 29.90 -31.69
C GLY A 10 20.24 28.74 -30.69
N LYS A 11 19.08 28.26 -30.21
CA LYS A 11 18.96 27.11 -29.32
C LYS A 11 18.11 26.01 -29.97
N PRO A 12 18.51 24.73 -29.89
CA PRO A 12 17.66 23.60 -30.26
C PRO A 12 16.31 23.66 -29.54
N GLU A 13 15.21 23.70 -30.29
CA GLU A 13 13.86 23.71 -29.72
C GLU A 13 13.04 22.49 -30.16
N PHE A 14 13.23 22.02 -31.40
CA PHE A 14 12.54 20.85 -31.91
C PHE A 14 13.51 19.85 -32.55
N ALA A 15 13.17 18.57 -32.46
CA ALA A 15 13.79 17.49 -33.20
C ALA A 15 12.72 16.84 -34.09
N VAL A 16 12.99 16.74 -35.39
CA VAL A 16 12.15 16.02 -36.34
C VAL A 16 12.76 14.64 -36.51
N LEU A 17 11.92 13.63 -36.24
CA LEU A 17 12.23 12.21 -36.33
C LEU A 17 11.27 11.56 -37.33
N PRO A 18 11.70 10.54 -38.08
CA PRO A 18 10.77 9.60 -38.69
C PRO A 18 9.83 9.03 -37.61
N PHE A 19 8.56 8.84 -37.95
CA PHE A 19 7.55 8.45 -36.98
C PHE A 19 7.88 7.13 -36.27
N GLU A 20 8.38 6.12 -37.02
CA GLU A 20 8.82 4.84 -36.44
C GLU A 20 9.97 5.00 -35.42
N GLU A 21 10.90 5.95 -35.63
CA GLU A 21 11.97 6.23 -34.67
C GLU A 21 11.40 6.92 -33.41
N TYR A 22 10.37 7.77 -33.55
CA TYR A 22 9.66 8.36 -32.42
C TYR A 22 8.89 7.31 -31.61
N GLU A 23 8.17 6.41 -32.26
CA GLU A 23 7.47 5.29 -31.59
C GLU A 23 8.47 4.41 -30.83
N THR A 24 9.60 4.05 -31.45
CA THR A 24 10.67 3.28 -30.79
C THR A 24 11.23 4.01 -29.55
N LEU A 25 11.31 5.34 -29.59
CA LEU A 25 11.74 6.12 -28.42
C LEU A 25 10.68 6.10 -27.31
N LEU A 26 9.40 6.16 -27.65
CA LEU A 26 8.30 6.06 -26.69
C LEU A 26 8.26 4.69 -26.02
N GLU A 27 8.32 3.60 -26.79
CA GLU A 27 8.34 2.23 -26.24
C GLU A 27 9.51 2.03 -25.28
N ARG A 28 10.69 2.54 -25.63
CA ARG A 28 11.87 2.48 -24.74
C ARG A 28 11.70 3.30 -23.47
N LEU A 29 10.99 4.42 -23.53
CA LEU A 29 10.69 5.22 -22.34
C LEU A 29 9.72 4.47 -21.44
N GLU A 30 8.68 3.86 -22.00
CA GLU A 30 7.73 3.00 -21.28
C GLU A 30 8.44 1.83 -20.60
N ASP A 31 9.28 1.08 -21.31
CA ASP A 31 10.09 -0.02 -20.75
C ASP A 31 10.97 0.43 -19.58
N LEU A 32 11.56 1.63 -19.67
CA LEU A 32 12.39 2.21 -18.61
C LEU A 32 11.56 2.65 -17.40
N GLU A 33 10.37 3.20 -17.63
CA GLU A 33 9.42 3.55 -16.58
C GLU A 33 8.94 2.30 -15.84
N ASP A 34 8.52 1.26 -16.58
CA ASP A 34 8.15 -0.04 -16.02
C ASP A 34 9.29 -0.67 -15.21
N ALA A 35 10.52 -0.62 -15.73
CA ALA A 35 11.69 -1.12 -15.02
C ALA A 35 11.96 -0.34 -13.72
N ARG A 36 11.77 0.98 -13.73
CA ARG A 36 11.91 1.84 -12.54
C ARG A 36 10.84 1.53 -11.51
N ASP A 37 9.59 1.41 -11.92
CA ASP A 37 8.47 1.15 -11.02
C ASP A 37 8.60 -0.25 -10.38
N LEU A 38 9.05 -1.24 -11.16
CA LEU A 38 9.40 -2.56 -10.63
C LEU A 38 10.58 -2.50 -9.64
N GLN A 39 11.60 -1.68 -9.93
CA GLN A 39 12.73 -1.49 -9.02
C GLN A 39 12.28 -0.86 -7.70
N GLU A 40 11.42 0.15 -7.74
CA GLU A 40 10.84 0.79 -6.57
C GLU A 40 10.04 -0.20 -5.72
N TYR A 41 9.15 -0.96 -6.36
CA TYR A 41 8.40 -2.03 -5.69
C TYR A 41 9.32 -3.10 -5.08
N ARG A 42 10.40 -3.50 -5.76
CA ARG A 42 11.35 -4.48 -5.20
C ARG A 42 12.13 -3.93 -4.02
N ALA A 43 12.44 -2.63 -4.02
CA ALA A 43 13.15 -1.97 -2.94
C ALA A 43 12.26 -1.76 -1.71
N ASN A 44 10.97 -1.52 -1.93
CA ASN A 44 9.99 -1.35 -0.87
C ASN A 44 8.70 -2.10 -1.23
N PRO A 45 8.72 -3.45 -1.14
CA PRO A 45 7.53 -4.23 -1.44
C PRO A 45 6.50 -3.90 -0.37
N GLY A 46 5.36 -3.37 -0.79
CA GLY A 46 4.23 -3.17 0.12
C GLY A 46 3.78 -4.49 0.77
N GLU A 47 2.95 -4.39 1.80
CA GLU A 47 2.43 -5.58 2.47
C GLU A 47 1.66 -6.48 1.49
N SER A 48 2.09 -7.75 1.37
CA SER A 48 1.42 -8.75 0.54
C SER A 48 0.77 -9.83 1.39
N PHE A 49 -0.48 -10.17 1.08
CA PHE A 49 -1.26 -11.17 1.81
C PHE A 49 -2.25 -11.88 0.86
N PRO A 50 -2.73 -13.09 1.23
CA PRO A 50 -3.64 -13.84 0.38
C PRO A 50 -4.92 -13.06 0.07
N ALA A 51 -5.48 -13.25 -1.13
CA ALA A 51 -6.74 -12.61 -1.52
C ALA A 51 -7.89 -12.86 -0.53
N ALA A 52 -7.90 -14.03 0.13
CA ALA A 52 -8.89 -14.34 1.16
C ALA A 52 -8.85 -13.38 2.37
N VAL A 53 -7.68 -12.82 2.70
CA VAL A 53 -7.50 -11.80 3.74
C VAL A 53 -8.11 -10.48 3.27
N ALA A 54 -7.81 -10.05 2.03
CA ALA A 54 -8.38 -8.85 1.42
C ALA A 54 -9.92 -8.90 1.35
N ASN A 55 -10.49 -10.03 0.91
CA ASN A 55 -11.94 -10.20 0.84
C ASN A 55 -12.62 -10.03 2.20
N ARG A 56 -11.99 -10.50 3.28
CA ARG A 56 -12.51 -10.33 4.64
C ARG A 56 -12.50 -8.87 5.12
N LEU A 57 -11.52 -8.07 4.69
CA LEU A 57 -11.54 -6.62 4.92
C LEU A 57 -12.72 -5.97 4.18
N LEU A 58 -12.96 -6.35 2.92
CA LEU A 58 -14.07 -5.84 2.11
C LEU A 58 -15.45 -6.23 2.66
N GLU A 59 -15.56 -7.38 3.33
CA GLU A 59 -16.77 -7.83 4.03
C GLU A 59 -17.11 -7.01 5.30
N GLY A 60 -16.37 -5.93 5.59
CA GLY A 60 -16.64 -5.03 6.71
C GLY A 60 -16.20 -5.59 8.07
N LYS A 61 -15.38 -6.65 8.09
CA LYS A 61 -14.82 -7.16 9.34
C LYS A 61 -13.83 -6.15 9.91
N ASN A 62 -13.82 -6.01 11.24
CA ASN A 62 -12.85 -5.17 11.92
C ASN A 62 -11.42 -5.62 11.52
N PRO A 63 -10.58 -4.72 10.97
CA PRO A 63 -9.27 -5.09 10.45
C PRO A 63 -8.35 -5.73 11.51
N ILE A 64 -8.36 -5.19 12.74
CA ILE A 64 -7.55 -5.71 13.85
C ILE A 64 -7.98 -7.14 14.20
N LYS A 65 -9.29 -7.41 14.27
CA LYS A 65 -9.80 -8.76 14.51
C LYS A 65 -9.39 -9.73 13.40
N MET A 66 -9.55 -9.30 12.16
CA MET A 66 -9.23 -10.11 10.99
C MET A 66 -7.75 -10.48 10.96
N TRP A 67 -6.85 -9.50 11.13
CA TRP A 67 -5.41 -9.74 11.18
C TRP A 67 -5.01 -10.63 12.37
N ARG A 68 -5.62 -10.43 13.53
CA ARG A 68 -5.40 -11.30 14.70
C ARG A 68 -5.73 -12.76 14.39
N GLU A 69 -6.89 -13.02 13.77
CA GLU A 69 -7.33 -14.37 13.41
C GLU A 69 -6.46 -14.98 12.30
N TYR A 70 -6.07 -14.19 11.30
CA TYR A 70 -5.16 -14.61 10.25
C TYR A 70 -3.79 -15.02 10.80
N ARG A 71 -3.30 -14.33 11.84
CA ARG A 71 -2.05 -14.66 12.55
C ARG A 71 -2.24 -15.74 13.63
N GLY A 72 -3.43 -16.34 13.76
CA GLY A 72 -3.70 -17.42 14.72
C GLY A 72 -3.65 -16.99 16.19
N MET A 73 -3.83 -15.69 16.48
CA MET A 73 -3.71 -15.15 17.82
C MET A 73 -5.06 -15.13 18.56
N THR A 74 -5.06 -15.44 19.85
CA THR A 74 -6.22 -15.18 20.73
C THR A 74 -6.26 -13.71 21.13
N GLN A 75 -7.43 -13.20 21.56
CA GLN A 75 -7.52 -11.84 22.12
C GLN A 75 -6.61 -11.66 23.32
N GLY A 76 -6.49 -12.69 24.17
CA GLY A 76 -5.56 -12.72 25.30
C GLY A 76 -4.10 -12.59 24.87
N GLY A 77 -3.68 -13.39 23.89
CA GLY A 77 -2.31 -13.34 23.38
C GLY A 77 -1.96 -12.00 22.72
N LEU A 78 -2.90 -11.37 22.02
CA LEU A 78 -2.69 -10.02 21.47
C LEU A 78 -2.61 -8.98 22.58
N ALA A 79 -3.51 -9.05 23.56
CA ALA A 79 -3.55 -8.13 24.69
C ALA A 79 -2.24 -8.16 25.49
N GLU A 80 -1.69 -9.35 25.74
CA GLU A 80 -0.40 -9.54 26.39
C GLU A 80 0.74 -8.89 25.60
N LYS A 81 0.83 -9.15 24.29
CA LYS A 81 1.87 -8.56 23.43
C LYS A 81 1.87 -7.03 23.44
N VAL A 82 0.69 -6.40 23.46
CA VAL A 82 0.57 -4.93 23.43
C VAL A 82 0.36 -4.30 24.81
N LYS A 83 0.44 -5.10 25.88
CA LYS A 83 0.34 -4.67 27.29
C LYS A 83 -0.96 -3.94 27.61
N VAL A 84 -2.09 -4.50 27.18
CA VAL A 84 -3.45 -4.02 27.51
C VAL A 84 -4.30 -5.15 28.06
N THR A 85 -5.52 -4.84 28.50
CA THR A 85 -6.46 -5.86 28.97
C THR A 85 -7.15 -6.57 27.79
N VAL A 86 -7.54 -7.83 27.97
CA VAL A 86 -8.31 -8.58 26.97
C VAL A 86 -9.63 -7.87 26.63
N ALA A 87 -10.28 -7.29 27.63
CA ALA A 87 -11.49 -6.48 27.46
C ALA A 87 -11.24 -5.28 26.54
N HIS A 88 -10.07 -4.63 26.61
CA HIS A 88 -9.73 -3.50 25.74
C HIS A 88 -9.61 -3.95 24.28
N ILE A 89 -8.94 -5.07 24.00
CA ILE A 89 -8.87 -5.66 22.65
C ILE A 89 -10.28 -6.01 22.16
N SER A 90 -11.10 -6.66 22.99
CA SER A 90 -12.48 -7.00 22.60
C SER A 90 -13.32 -5.78 22.26
N GLN A 91 -13.19 -4.68 23.00
CA GLN A 91 -13.91 -3.43 22.71
C GLN A 91 -13.49 -2.84 21.36
N ILE A 92 -12.19 -2.83 21.07
CA ILE A 92 -11.64 -2.36 19.79
C ILE A 92 -12.15 -3.22 18.63
N GLU A 93 -12.08 -4.54 18.75
CA GLU A 93 -12.53 -5.48 17.70
C GLU A 93 -14.03 -5.40 17.42
N SER A 94 -14.82 -5.04 18.43
CA SER A 94 -16.26 -4.83 18.29
C SER A 94 -16.65 -3.44 17.77
N GLY A 95 -15.69 -2.54 17.58
CA GLY A 95 -15.95 -1.15 17.20
C GLY A 95 -16.52 -0.26 18.30
N LYS A 96 -16.74 -0.79 19.52
CA LYS A 96 -17.24 -0.02 20.68
C LYS A 96 -16.25 1.04 21.18
N ARG A 97 -14.98 0.92 20.80
CA ARG A 97 -13.93 1.84 21.22
C ARG A 97 -12.92 2.04 20.12
N GLU A 98 -12.58 3.29 19.85
CA GLU A 98 -11.50 3.64 18.93
C GLU A 98 -10.12 3.32 19.52
N CYS A 99 -9.19 2.98 18.64
CA CYS A 99 -7.82 2.70 19.00
C CYS A 99 -6.98 3.98 18.92
N SER A 100 -6.26 4.33 19.99
CA SER A 100 -5.30 5.43 19.92
C SER A 100 -4.17 5.12 18.93
N VAL A 101 -3.60 6.13 18.29
CA VAL A 101 -2.46 5.98 17.35
C VAL A 101 -1.28 5.23 17.99
N LYS A 102 -1.02 5.49 19.28
CA LYS A 102 0.04 4.80 20.03
C LYS A 102 -0.23 3.29 20.14
N LEU A 103 -1.46 2.91 20.47
CA LEU A 103 -1.84 1.50 20.54
C LEU A 103 -1.90 0.87 19.15
N LEU A 104 -2.34 1.60 18.13
CA LEU A 104 -2.38 1.13 16.74
C LEU A 104 -0.97 0.78 16.25
N ARG A 105 0.03 1.59 16.59
CA ARG A 105 1.45 1.30 16.32
C ARG A 105 1.96 0.06 17.05
N SER A 106 1.49 -0.20 18.26
CA SER A 106 1.83 -1.42 18.99
C SER A 106 1.15 -2.64 18.37
N LEU A 107 -0.10 -2.51 17.93
CA LEU A 107 -0.87 -3.56 17.26
C LEU A 107 -0.26 -3.91 15.89
N SER A 108 0.12 -2.92 15.08
CA SER A 108 0.74 -3.14 13.77
C SER A 108 2.01 -3.97 13.88
N LYS A 109 2.86 -3.65 14.86
CA LYS A 109 4.05 -4.45 15.19
C LYS A 109 3.71 -5.85 15.70
N ALA A 110 2.71 -5.98 16.57
CA ALA A 110 2.33 -7.27 17.16
C ALA A 110 1.69 -8.23 16.15
N LEU A 111 0.96 -7.68 15.17
CA LEU A 111 0.27 -8.39 14.10
C LEU A 111 1.14 -8.56 12.83
N ASN A 112 2.32 -7.93 12.82
CA ASN A 112 3.23 -7.89 11.67
C ASN A 112 2.49 -7.50 10.40
N VAL A 113 1.94 -6.29 10.43
CA VAL A 113 1.22 -5.68 9.32
C VAL A 113 1.42 -4.17 9.37
N ASP A 114 1.41 -3.50 8.22
CA ASP A 114 1.37 -2.05 8.15
C ASP A 114 0.17 -1.45 8.90
N MET A 115 0.41 -0.30 9.53
CA MET A 115 -0.58 0.40 10.36
C MET A 115 -1.83 0.79 9.57
N GLU A 116 -1.67 1.16 8.30
CA GLU A 116 -2.76 1.59 7.43
C GLU A 116 -3.80 0.49 7.24
N LEU A 117 -3.37 -0.76 7.20
CA LEU A 117 -4.23 -1.93 7.08
C LEU A 117 -5.00 -2.28 8.36
N LEU A 118 -4.75 -1.56 9.46
CA LEU A 118 -5.51 -1.66 10.70
C LEU A 118 -6.58 -0.56 10.85
N LEU A 119 -6.55 0.45 10.00
CA LEU A 119 -7.53 1.53 10.02
C LEU A 119 -8.87 1.00 9.47
N ARG A 120 -9.97 1.37 10.15
CA ARG A 120 -11.30 1.21 9.56
C ARG A 120 -11.44 2.31 8.53
N GLY A 121 -11.86 1.96 7.31
CA GLY A 121 -12.31 2.99 6.36
C GLY A 121 -13.45 3.78 6.99
N GLU A 122 -13.51 5.08 6.75
CA GLU A 122 -14.66 5.87 7.17
C GLU A 122 -15.90 5.23 6.57
N GLU A 123 -16.86 4.88 7.43
CA GLU A 123 -18.21 4.57 6.97
C GLU A 123 -18.70 5.85 6.29
N SER A 124 -18.62 5.90 4.96
CA SER A 124 -19.38 6.85 4.18
C SER A 124 -20.84 6.53 4.49
N ASP A 125 -21.41 7.22 5.48
CA ASP A 125 -22.85 7.32 5.68
C ASP A 125 -23.45 7.56 4.29
N ARG A 126 -24.17 6.55 3.81
CA ARG A 126 -25.03 6.62 2.63
C ARG A 126 -26.46 6.60 3.12
#